data_AF-A0A959HMS5-F1
#
_entry.id   AF-A0A959HMS5-F1
#
_cell.length_a   1.000
_cell.length_b   1.000
_cell.length_c   1.000
_cell.angle_alpha   90.00
_cell.angle_beta   90.00
_cell.angle_gamma   90.00
#
_symmetry.space_group_name_H-M   'P 1'
#
loop_
_entity.id
_entity.type
_entity.pdbx_description
1 polymer ?
#
loop_
_entity_poly.entity_id
_entity_poly.type
_entity_poly.pdbx_seq_one_letter_code
_entity_poly.pdbx_strand_id
1 'polypeptide(L)'
;MRNTISLIVLVFFTVTLRAQENLPAIDKSPLDVAYYPTNTAFRNFQKGAERDIQPKARVLYSRPQKKGRSIFGELVPYGEVWRLGANEATELTLYTEAMLGDVTLKAGTYSLFALVEEDSWTFLVSTDLYIWGQYHMDESKIIARVTAPVSKMDDEVEAFTVTFMDKENGSVVLLFAWDHTKVELPVKFK
;
A
#
# COMPACT_ATOMS: atom_id res chain seq x y z
N MET A 1 -14.09 84.82 14.27
CA MET A 1 -13.33 84.20 15.38
C MET A 1 -14.12 83.01 15.91
N ARG A 2 -13.42 81.94 16.32
CA ARG A 2 -13.91 80.64 16.82
C ARG A 2 -14.27 79.64 15.71
N ASN A 3 -13.90 78.37 15.76
CA ASN A 3 -12.90 77.59 16.50
C ASN A 3 -12.95 76.22 15.79
N THR A 4 -11.85 75.80 15.15
CA THR A 4 -11.07 74.59 15.46
C THR A 4 -11.82 73.27 15.61
N ILE A 5 -11.18 72.26 15.00
CA ILE A 5 -11.27 70.80 15.21
C ILE A 5 -12.26 70.12 14.26
N SER A 6 -11.72 69.64 13.14
CA SER A 6 -12.23 68.44 12.50
C SER A 6 -11.11 67.40 12.46
N LEU A 7 -11.51 66.24 12.93
CA LEU A 7 -10.75 65.10 13.41
C LEU A 7 -10.07 64.39 12.24
N ILE A 8 -8.75 64.24 12.27
CA ILE A 8 -8.04 63.33 11.35
C ILE A 8 -8.31 61.91 11.85
N VAL A 9 -9.25 61.21 11.21
CA VAL A 9 -9.48 59.79 11.43
C VAL A 9 -8.47 59.03 10.58
N LEU A 10 -7.36 58.62 11.21
CA LEU A 10 -6.40 57.71 10.61
C LEU A 10 -7.01 56.31 10.63
N VAL A 11 -7.66 55.91 9.54
CA VAL A 11 -8.14 54.53 9.35
C VAL A 11 -6.91 53.64 9.16
N PHE A 12 -6.47 52.99 10.24
CA PHE A 12 -5.56 51.84 10.15
C PHE A 12 -6.30 50.71 9.43
N PHE A 13 -6.12 50.65 8.11
CA PHE A 13 -6.49 49.47 7.34
C PHE A 13 -5.49 48.36 7.70
N THR A 14 -5.81 47.61 8.76
CA THR A 14 -5.09 46.37 9.06
C THR A 14 -5.46 45.38 7.98
N VAL A 15 -4.63 45.31 6.94
CA VAL A 15 -4.65 44.18 6.02
C VAL A 15 -4.25 42.98 6.86
N THR A 16 -5.23 42.24 7.38
CA THR A 16 -4.96 40.89 7.85
C THR A 16 -4.67 40.08 6.59
N LEU A 17 -3.40 40.08 6.18
CA LEU A 17 -2.84 39.03 5.36
C LEU A 17 -3.06 37.74 6.14
N ARG A 18 -4.21 37.11 5.92
CA ARG A 18 -4.33 35.68 6.17
C ARG A 18 -3.43 35.05 5.12
N ALA A 19 -2.17 34.87 5.47
CA ALA A 19 -1.37 33.83 4.86
C ALA A 19 -2.13 32.53 5.15
N GLN A 20 -2.99 32.11 4.23
CA GLN A 20 -3.38 30.73 4.16
C GLN A 20 -2.06 29.99 3.98
N GLU A 21 -1.58 29.28 5.01
CA GLU A 21 -0.46 28.37 4.82
C GLU A 21 -0.92 27.36 3.77
N ASN A 22 -0.37 27.48 2.56
CA ASN A 22 -0.66 26.56 1.49
C ASN A 22 -0.06 25.21 1.91
N LEU A 23 -0.90 24.33 2.43
CA LEU A 23 -0.51 22.96 2.71
C LEU A 23 0.02 22.31 1.43
N PRO A 24 1.05 21.44 1.52
CA PRO A 24 1.52 20.70 0.38
C PRO A 24 0.40 19.85 -0.22
N ALA A 25 0.46 19.60 -1.52
CA ALA A 25 -0.47 18.68 -2.18
C ALA A 25 -0.34 17.28 -1.57
N ILE A 26 -1.47 16.58 -1.43
CA ILE A 26 -1.50 15.20 -0.96
C ILE A 26 -0.75 14.31 -1.96
N ASP A 27 -0.02 13.32 -1.46
CA ASP A 27 0.63 12.31 -2.28
C ASP A 27 -0.39 11.63 -3.21
N LYS A 28 -0.02 11.47 -4.49
CA LYS A 28 -0.84 10.79 -5.50
C LYS A 28 -0.91 9.29 -5.27
N SER A 29 0.04 8.72 -4.51
CA SER A 29 0.13 7.31 -4.18
C SER A 29 0.37 7.14 -2.68
N PRO A 30 -0.60 7.53 -1.83
CA PRO A 30 -0.42 7.53 -0.39
C PRO A 30 -0.07 6.14 0.13
N LEU A 31 0.68 6.11 1.22
CA LEU A 31 1.01 4.87 1.92
C LEU A 31 -0.21 4.35 2.67
N ASP A 32 -0.47 3.05 2.55
CA ASP A 32 -1.56 2.34 3.21
C ASP A 32 -1.07 1.02 3.83
N VAL A 33 -1.93 0.41 4.64
CA VAL A 33 -1.62 -0.76 5.43
C VAL A 33 -2.77 -1.77 5.43
N ALA A 34 -2.44 -3.03 5.11
CA ALA A 34 -3.34 -4.17 5.28
C ALA A 34 -2.89 -5.04 6.45
N TYR A 35 -3.83 -5.54 7.25
CA TYR A 35 -3.55 -6.45 8.36
C TYR A 35 -4.21 -7.81 8.13
N TYR A 36 -3.63 -8.86 8.72
CA TYR A 36 -4.31 -10.14 8.89
C TYR A 36 -4.27 -10.60 10.35
N PRO A 37 -5.39 -11.04 10.95
CA PRO A 37 -6.76 -10.95 10.42
C PRO A 37 -7.19 -9.50 10.09
N THR A 38 -8.05 -9.30 9.09
CA THR A 38 -8.36 -7.95 8.56
C THR A 38 -9.00 -7.02 9.58
N ASN A 39 -9.75 -7.58 10.53
CA ASN A 39 -10.41 -6.83 11.59
C ASN A 39 -9.46 -6.33 12.69
N THR A 40 -8.21 -6.81 12.78
CA THR A 40 -7.29 -6.40 13.85
C THR A 40 -6.92 -4.92 13.79
N ALA A 41 -7.00 -4.29 12.60
CA ALA A 41 -6.84 -2.86 12.44
C ALA A 41 -7.90 -2.04 13.21
N PHE A 42 -9.07 -2.63 13.45
CA PHE A 42 -10.23 -2.00 14.06
C PHE A 42 -10.50 -2.49 15.48
N ARG A 43 -9.49 -3.06 16.16
CA ARG A 43 -9.63 -3.64 17.50
C ARG A 43 -10.30 -2.72 18.52
N ASN A 44 -10.09 -1.40 18.42
CA ASN A 44 -10.70 -0.41 19.32
C ASN A 44 -12.24 -0.39 19.25
N PHE A 45 -12.83 -0.89 18.17
CA PHE A 45 -14.27 -0.99 17.94
C PHE A 45 -14.82 -2.40 18.22
N GLN A 46 -13.95 -3.37 18.54
CA GLN A 46 -14.33 -4.76 18.81
C GLN A 46 -14.64 -5.00 20.28
N LYS A 47 -15.40 -6.06 20.56
CA LYS A 47 -15.80 -6.47 21.92
C LYS A 47 -15.42 -7.93 22.17
N GLY A 48 -15.20 -8.26 23.45
CA GLY A 48 -14.88 -9.63 23.86
C GLY A 48 -13.60 -10.16 23.23
N ALA A 49 -13.57 -11.45 22.92
CA ALA A 49 -12.39 -12.16 22.43
C ALA A 49 -11.81 -11.58 21.13
N GLU A 50 -12.64 -10.97 20.28
CA GLU A 50 -12.18 -10.36 19.02
C GLU A 50 -11.20 -9.21 19.23
N ARG A 51 -11.39 -8.41 20.29
CA ARG A 51 -10.52 -7.28 20.62
C ARG A 51 -9.09 -7.71 20.96
N ASP A 52 -8.95 -8.92 21.50
CA ASP A 52 -7.69 -9.43 22.02
C ASP A 52 -6.90 -10.21 20.94
N ILE A 53 -7.49 -10.43 19.75
CA ILE A 53 -6.82 -11.03 18.60
C ILE A 53 -5.66 -10.15 18.15
N GLN A 54 -4.47 -10.72 18.11
CA GLN A 54 -3.28 -10.04 17.62
C GLN A 54 -3.14 -10.21 16.09
N PRO A 55 -2.61 -9.21 15.38
CA PRO A 55 -2.28 -9.38 13.97
C PRO A 55 -1.19 -10.45 13.82
N LYS A 56 -1.37 -11.31 12.81
CA LYS A 56 -0.38 -12.29 12.35
C LYS A 56 0.50 -11.75 11.24
N ALA A 57 -0.01 -10.82 10.44
CA ALA A 57 0.75 -10.10 9.42
C ALA A 57 0.28 -8.67 9.20
N ARG A 58 1.15 -7.89 8.57
CA ARG A 58 0.90 -6.55 8.09
C ARG A 58 1.58 -6.38 6.73
N VAL A 59 0.92 -5.72 5.78
CA VAL A 59 1.52 -5.28 4.53
C VAL A 59 1.45 -3.76 4.45
N LEU A 60 2.61 -3.12 4.36
CA LEU A 60 2.75 -1.69 4.14
C LEU A 60 3.02 -1.46 2.65
N TYR A 61 2.22 -0.62 2.00
CA TYR A 61 2.31 -0.46 0.55
C TYR A 61 1.81 0.91 0.10
N SER A 62 2.39 1.43 -0.98
CA SER A 62 1.87 2.65 -1.61
C SER A 62 0.70 2.31 -2.54
N ARG A 63 -0.37 3.12 -2.50
CA ARG A 63 -1.61 2.95 -3.27
C ARG A 63 -1.70 3.91 -4.47
N PRO A 64 -1.00 3.64 -5.59
CA PRO A 64 -1.19 4.44 -6.80
C PRO A 64 -2.62 4.31 -7.35
N GLN A 65 -3.09 5.40 -7.95
CA GLN A 65 -4.40 5.50 -8.60
C GLN A 65 -4.24 5.28 -10.11
N LYS A 66 -5.19 4.62 -10.77
CA LYS A 66 -5.14 4.35 -12.22
C LYS A 66 -5.22 5.63 -13.03
N LYS A 67 -6.18 6.50 -12.73
CA LYS A 67 -6.38 7.81 -13.37
C LYS A 67 -6.47 7.70 -14.89
N GLY A 68 -7.22 6.72 -15.39
CA GLY A 68 -7.43 6.49 -16.82
C GLY A 68 -6.22 5.97 -17.60
N ARG A 69 -5.12 5.60 -16.91
CA ARG A 69 -3.92 5.01 -17.55
C ARG A 69 -4.10 3.52 -17.81
N SER A 70 -3.48 3.01 -18.86
CA SER A 70 -3.23 1.57 -19.00
C SER A 70 -2.19 1.15 -17.95
N ILE A 71 -2.52 0.14 -17.14
CA ILE A 71 -1.64 -0.28 -16.04
C ILE A 71 -0.62 -1.31 -16.53
N PHE A 72 -1.07 -2.53 -16.80
CA PHE A 72 -0.19 -3.64 -17.14
C PHE A 72 0.13 -3.63 -18.64
N GLY A 73 1.41 -3.76 -18.98
CA GLY A 73 1.93 -3.62 -20.35
C GLY A 73 2.35 -2.18 -20.72
N GLU A 74 1.99 -1.17 -19.93
CA GLU A 74 2.43 0.22 -20.13
C GLU A 74 3.08 0.81 -18.87
N LEU A 75 2.29 1.13 -17.84
CA LEU A 75 2.82 1.71 -16.61
C LEU A 75 3.65 0.71 -15.81
N VAL A 76 3.21 -0.56 -15.81
CA VAL A 76 3.92 -1.71 -15.28
C VAL A 76 4.23 -2.61 -16.48
N PRO A 77 5.43 -2.51 -17.06
CA PRO A 77 5.82 -3.31 -18.22
C PRO A 77 5.82 -4.80 -17.91
N TYR A 78 5.44 -5.62 -18.89
CA TYR A 78 5.59 -7.06 -18.79
C TYR A 78 7.07 -7.47 -18.91
N GLY A 79 7.45 -8.54 -18.21
CA GLY A 79 8.82 -9.04 -18.16
C GLY A 79 9.74 -8.24 -17.23
N GLU A 80 9.21 -7.24 -16.51
CA GLU A 80 9.98 -6.44 -15.56
C GLU A 80 9.58 -6.70 -14.11
N VAL A 81 10.53 -6.48 -13.20
CA VAL A 81 10.30 -6.55 -11.76
C VAL A 81 9.66 -5.25 -11.28
N TRP A 82 8.49 -5.38 -10.67
CA TRP A 82 7.76 -4.28 -10.06
C TRP A 82 7.75 -4.40 -8.54
N ARG A 83 7.91 -3.27 -7.86
CA ARG A 83 7.88 -3.14 -6.39
C ARG A 83 6.49 -3.26 -5.75
N LEU A 84 5.50 -3.72 -6.51
CA LEU A 84 4.11 -3.91 -6.08
C LEU A 84 3.54 -2.63 -5.43
N GLY A 85 3.67 -1.48 -6.09
CA GLY A 85 3.22 -0.19 -5.58
C GLY A 85 3.90 1.01 -6.26
N ALA A 86 3.92 2.14 -5.57
CA ALA A 86 4.64 3.36 -5.95
C ALA A 86 5.65 3.75 -4.86
N ASN A 87 6.49 4.77 -5.11
CA ASN A 87 7.44 5.32 -4.12
C ASN A 87 8.41 4.30 -3.49
N GLU A 88 8.04 3.67 -2.38
CA GLU A 88 8.80 2.62 -1.67
C GLU A 88 8.34 1.20 -2.07
N ALA A 89 9.21 0.20 -1.86
CA ALA A 89 8.84 -1.20 -2.05
C ALA A 89 7.81 -1.66 -1.01
N THR A 90 6.86 -2.48 -1.44
CA THR A 90 5.86 -3.05 -0.52
C THR A 90 6.52 -3.95 0.51
N GLU A 91 6.23 -3.73 1.80
CA GLU A 91 6.80 -4.49 2.90
C GLU A 91 5.77 -5.44 3.51
N LEU A 92 6.13 -6.72 3.64
CA LEU A 92 5.41 -7.73 4.40
C LEU A 92 6.08 -7.92 5.76
N THR A 93 5.39 -7.54 6.83
CA THR A 93 5.75 -7.90 8.21
C THR A 93 4.95 -9.13 8.64
N LEU A 94 5.66 -10.19 9.01
CA LEU A 94 5.11 -11.39 9.62
C LEU A 94 5.37 -11.37 11.14
N TYR A 95 4.31 -11.45 11.94
CA TYR A 95 4.40 -11.51 13.40
C TYR A 95 4.48 -12.95 13.93
N THR A 96 4.14 -13.93 13.10
CA THR A 96 4.33 -15.37 13.33
C THR A 96 4.99 -15.97 12.09
N GLU A 97 5.50 -17.19 12.22
CA GLU A 97 5.97 -17.96 11.06
C GLU A 97 4.81 -18.17 10.07
N ALA A 98 5.09 -17.99 8.78
CA ALA A 98 4.11 -18.19 7.72
C ALA A 98 4.76 -18.86 6.51
N MET A 99 3.94 -19.55 5.72
CA MET A 99 4.36 -20.15 4.45
C MET A 99 3.78 -19.32 3.31
N LEU A 100 4.63 -18.90 2.37
CA LEU A 100 4.25 -18.27 1.12
C LEU A 100 4.57 -19.24 0.00
N GLY A 101 3.55 -19.71 -0.72
CA GLY A 101 3.71 -20.87 -1.60
C GLY A 101 4.22 -22.08 -0.81
N ASP A 102 5.37 -22.63 -1.21
CA ASP A 102 6.03 -23.75 -0.53
C ASP A 102 7.19 -23.31 0.40
N VAL A 103 7.45 -22.01 0.52
CA VAL A 103 8.57 -21.49 1.31
C VAL A 103 8.09 -21.04 2.69
N THR A 104 8.71 -21.60 3.75
CA THR A 104 8.48 -21.14 5.12
C THR A 104 9.33 -19.92 5.44
N LEU A 105 8.68 -18.83 5.86
CA LEU A 105 9.30 -17.59 6.30
C LEU A 105 9.10 -17.43 7.81
N LYS A 106 10.18 -17.09 8.51
CA LYS A 106 10.13 -16.77 9.93
C LYS A 106 9.41 -15.44 10.15
N ALA A 107 9.05 -15.15 11.40
CA ALA A 107 8.62 -13.81 11.78
C ALA A 107 9.74 -12.79 11.44
N GLY A 108 9.36 -11.65 10.87
CA GLY A 108 10.28 -10.67 10.33
C GLY A 108 9.61 -9.74 9.32
N THR A 109 10.36 -8.76 8.83
CA THR A 109 9.92 -7.86 7.75
C THR A 109 10.70 -8.19 6.48
N TYR A 110 9.99 -8.22 5.36
CA TYR A 110 10.51 -8.55 4.04
C TYR A 110 9.98 -7.55 3.02
N SER A 111 10.77 -7.23 1.99
CA SER A 111 10.25 -6.53 0.81
C SER A 111 9.63 -7.52 -0.16
N LEU A 112 8.52 -7.12 -0.77
CA LEU A 112 7.82 -7.85 -1.82
C LEU A 112 8.00 -7.15 -3.17
N PHE A 113 8.37 -7.93 -4.16
CA PHE A 113 8.36 -7.55 -5.57
C PHE A 113 7.59 -8.59 -6.37
N ALA A 114 7.28 -8.27 -7.63
CA ALA A 114 6.76 -9.24 -8.58
C ALA A 114 7.43 -9.05 -9.94
N LEU A 115 7.92 -10.15 -10.52
CA LEU A 115 8.12 -10.21 -11.96
C LEU A 115 6.73 -10.34 -12.60
N VAL A 116 6.34 -9.34 -13.38
CA VAL A 116 4.97 -9.23 -13.93
C VAL A 116 4.95 -9.76 -15.36
N GLU A 117 4.17 -10.81 -15.59
CA GLU A 117 3.87 -11.33 -16.93
C GLU A 117 2.36 -11.23 -17.20
N GLU A 118 1.94 -11.52 -18.43
CA GLU A 118 0.54 -11.41 -18.85
C GLU A 118 -0.38 -12.37 -18.06
N ASP A 119 0.05 -13.62 -17.92
CA ASP A 119 -0.75 -14.70 -17.34
C ASP A 119 -0.39 -15.05 -15.89
N SER A 120 0.76 -14.58 -15.40
CA SER A 120 1.23 -14.89 -14.05
C SER A 120 2.17 -13.84 -13.49
N TRP A 121 2.19 -13.71 -12.16
CA TRP A 121 3.21 -12.94 -11.46
C TRP A 121 4.07 -13.88 -10.64
N THR A 122 5.39 -13.68 -10.71
CA THR A 122 6.33 -14.35 -9.79
C THR A 122 6.71 -13.39 -8.68
N PHE A 123 6.11 -13.60 -7.51
CA PHE A 123 6.40 -12.84 -6.29
C PHE A 123 7.81 -13.17 -5.79
N LEU A 124 8.58 -12.13 -5.50
CA LEU A 124 9.93 -12.21 -4.98
C LEU A 124 9.93 -11.67 -3.56
N VAL A 125 10.33 -12.50 -2.59
CA VAL A 125 10.46 -12.09 -1.19
C VAL A 125 11.93 -11.84 -0.90
N SER A 126 12.26 -10.60 -0.54
CA SER A 126 13.63 -10.18 -0.27
C SER A 126 13.82 -9.80 1.20
N THR A 127 15.02 -10.08 1.72
CA THR A 127 15.46 -9.60 3.04
C THR A 127 16.00 -8.17 3.01
N ASP A 128 16.10 -7.57 1.82
CA ASP A 128 16.48 -6.17 1.67
C ASP A 128 15.30 -5.25 1.99
N LEU A 129 15.54 -4.17 2.75
CA LEU A 129 14.51 -3.25 3.26
C LEU A 129 14.85 -1.81 2.90
N TYR A 130 13.87 -0.90 3.04
CA TYR A 130 14.04 0.53 2.76
C TYR A 130 14.41 0.83 1.30
N ILE A 131 13.83 0.08 0.37
CA ILE A 131 14.06 0.25 -1.07
C ILE A 131 13.10 1.29 -1.63
N TRP A 132 13.65 2.30 -2.30
CA TRP A 132 12.90 3.38 -2.95
C TRP A 132 13.14 3.40 -4.46
N GLY A 133 12.14 3.84 -5.21
CA GLY A 133 12.28 4.08 -6.65
C GLY A 133 12.23 2.82 -7.51
N GLN A 134 12.81 2.90 -8.72
CA GLN A 134 12.67 1.87 -9.76
C GLN A 134 13.78 0.80 -9.77
N TYR A 135 14.89 0.94 -9.03
CA TYR A 135 16.06 0.08 -9.30
C TYR A 135 16.99 -0.16 -8.10
N HIS A 136 16.59 -0.89 -7.06
CA HIS A 136 17.55 -1.29 -6.00
C HIS A 136 17.18 -2.62 -5.30
N MET A 137 16.77 -3.65 -6.04
CA MET A 137 16.62 -4.99 -5.46
C MET A 137 17.89 -5.82 -5.69
N ASP A 138 18.57 -6.21 -4.61
CA ASP A 138 19.67 -7.18 -4.65
C ASP A 138 19.12 -8.60 -4.80
N GLU A 139 19.32 -9.22 -5.97
CA GLU A 139 18.84 -10.57 -6.26
C GLU A 139 19.38 -11.63 -5.30
N SER A 140 20.57 -11.43 -4.72
CA SER A 140 21.18 -12.37 -3.79
C SER A 140 20.42 -12.44 -2.45
N LYS A 141 19.59 -11.43 -2.16
CA LYS A 141 18.76 -11.36 -0.95
C LYS A 141 17.35 -11.90 -1.14
N ILE A 142 17.00 -12.39 -2.33
CA ILE A 142 15.72 -13.04 -2.60
C ILE A 142 15.73 -14.45 -1.98
N ILE A 143 14.87 -14.64 -0.98
CA ILE A 143 14.78 -15.89 -0.21
C ILE A 143 13.58 -16.75 -0.60
N ALA A 144 12.61 -16.21 -1.35
CA ALA A 144 11.49 -16.97 -1.87
C ALA A 144 11.04 -16.44 -3.23
N ARG A 145 10.60 -17.37 -4.09
CA ARG A 145 9.91 -17.07 -5.34
C ARG A 145 8.62 -17.87 -5.37
N VAL A 146 7.49 -17.20 -5.59
CA VAL A 146 6.18 -17.85 -5.62
C VAL A 146 5.42 -17.32 -6.83
N THR A 147 5.09 -18.21 -7.75
CA THR A 147 4.31 -17.85 -8.93
C THR A 147 2.82 -18.04 -8.64
N ALA A 148 2.02 -17.05 -9.01
CA ALA A 148 0.56 -17.14 -8.94
C ALA A 148 -0.06 -16.65 -10.26
N PRO A 149 -1.17 -17.26 -10.70
CA PRO A 149 -1.82 -16.89 -11.94
C PRO A 149 -2.51 -15.54 -11.83
N VAL A 150 -2.49 -14.80 -12.93
CA VAL A 150 -3.33 -13.61 -13.12
C VAL A 150 -4.76 -14.06 -13.39
N SER A 151 -5.71 -13.36 -12.77
CA SER A 151 -7.13 -13.46 -13.12
C SER A 151 -7.65 -12.09 -13.50
N LYS A 152 -8.60 -12.06 -14.44
CA LYS A 152 -9.31 -10.83 -14.79
C LYS A 152 -10.52 -10.60 -13.88
N MET A 153 -10.85 -9.34 -13.69
CA MET A 153 -12.02 -8.87 -12.97
C MET A 153 -12.95 -8.14 -13.94
N ASP A 154 -14.25 -8.30 -13.77
CA ASP A 154 -15.25 -7.57 -14.56
C ASP A 154 -15.22 -6.07 -14.22
N ASP A 155 -15.12 -5.76 -12.93
CA ASP A 155 -15.03 -4.39 -12.43
C ASP A 155 -13.59 -3.88 -12.42
N GLU A 156 -13.44 -2.62 -12.83
CA GLU A 156 -12.17 -1.90 -12.75
C GLU A 156 -11.85 -1.49 -11.31
N VAL A 157 -10.62 -1.76 -10.88
CA VAL A 157 -10.09 -1.31 -9.59
C VAL A 157 -9.26 -0.03 -9.79
N GLU A 158 -9.81 1.13 -9.44
CA GLU A 158 -9.13 2.43 -9.62
C GLU A 158 -7.86 2.57 -8.76
N ALA A 159 -7.91 2.15 -7.51
CA ALA A 159 -6.80 2.25 -6.57
C ALA A 159 -6.12 0.90 -6.37
N PHE A 160 -4.79 0.83 -6.56
CA PHE A 160 -4.05 -0.41 -6.30
C PHE A 160 -4.34 -0.92 -4.88
N THR A 161 -4.87 -2.13 -4.80
CA THR A 161 -5.41 -2.68 -3.56
C THR A 161 -4.62 -3.91 -3.18
N VAL A 162 -4.16 -3.93 -1.93
CA VAL A 162 -3.53 -5.08 -1.31
C VAL A 162 -4.32 -5.40 -0.04
N THR A 163 -4.79 -6.64 0.09
CA THR A 163 -5.58 -7.05 1.26
C THR A 163 -5.48 -8.54 1.48
N PHE A 164 -5.67 -8.99 2.73
CA PHE A 164 -5.81 -10.40 3.02
C PHE A 164 -7.27 -10.85 2.90
N MET A 165 -7.50 -12.06 2.41
CA MET A 165 -8.82 -12.66 2.31
C MET A 165 -8.79 -14.11 2.78
N ASP A 166 -9.73 -14.46 3.65
CA ASP A 166 -10.06 -15.86 3.96
C ASP A 166 -10.88 -16.45 2.81
N LYS A 167 -10.50 -17.65 2.36
CA LYS A 167 -11.22 -18.42 1.34
C LYS A 167 -12.14 -19.43 2.03
N GLU A 168 -13.16 -19.90 1.31
CA GLU A 168 -14.16 -20.84 1.84
C GLU A 168 -13.54 -22.16 2.35
N ASN A 169 -12.41 -22.58 1.75
CA ASN A 169 -11.66 -23.76 2.17
C ASN A 169 -10.78 -23.54 3.43
N GLY A 170 -10.86 -22.38 4.05
CA GLY A 170 -10.07 -21.99 5.24
C GLY A 170 -8.64 -21.55 4.94
N SER A 171 -8.23 -21.51 3.67
CA SER A 171 -6.95 -20.92 3.26
C SER A 171 -7.00 -19.39 3.29
N VAL A 172 -5.85 -18.75 3.43
CA VAL A 172 -5.71 -17.29 3.36
C VAL A 172 -4.93 -16.93 2.12
N VAL A 173 -5.32 -15.85 1.46
CA VAL A 173 -4.55 -15.26 0.35
C VAL A 173 -4.24 -13.80 0.65
N LEU A 174 -3.08 -13.35 0.19
CA LEU A 174 -2.77 -11.94 0.01
C LEU A 174 -3.15 -11.56 -1.42
N LEU A 175 -4.24 -10.81 -1.56
CA LEU A 175 -4.77 -10.36 -2.83
C LEU A 175 -4.11 -9.04 -3.24
N PHE A 176 -3.71 -8.97 -4.51
CA PHE A 176 -3.27 -7.76 -5.20
C PHE A 176 -4.25 -7.49 -6.34
N ALA A 177 -4.80 -6.27 -6.43
CA ALA A 177 -5.68 -5.89 -7.53
C ALA A 177 -5.43 -4.45 -7.99
N TRP A 178 -5.43 -4.25 -9.31
CA TRP A 178 -5.41 -2.93 -9.94
C TRP A 178 -6.01 -3.05 -11.33
N ASP A 179 -6.73 -2.03 -11.81
CA ASP A 179 -7.40 -2.11 -13.10
C ASP A 179 -8.31 -3.36 -13.12
N HIS A 180 -8.37 -4.09 -14.23
CA HIS A 180 -9.08 -5.37 -14.33
C HIS A 180 -8.24 -6.59 -13.93
N THR A 181 -7.11 -6.42 -13.27
CA THR A 181 -6.18 -7.52 -12.94
C THR A 181 -6.20 -7.79 -11.45
N LYS A 182 -6.33 -9.07 -11.08
CA LYS A 182 -6.10 -9.57 -9.72
C LYS A 182 -5.13 -10.74 -9.70
N VAL A 183 -4.38 -10.85 -8.61
CA VAL A 183 -3.51 -11.98 -8.29
C VAL A 183 -3.65 -12.32 -6.83
N GLU A 184 -3.81 -13.60 -6.52
CA GLU A 184 -3.94 -14.11 -5.15
C GLU A 184 -2.69 -14.91 -4.78
N LEU A 185 -1.89 -14.40 -3.85
CA LEU A 185 -0.73 -15.09 -3.31
C LEU A 185 -1.14 -15.92 -2.09
N PRO A 186 -1.03 -17.26 -2.11
CA PRO A 186 -1.38 -18.08 -0.95
C PRO A 186 -0.47 -17.84 0.25
N VAL A 187 -1.08 -17.67 1.44
CA VAL A 187 -0.37 -17.49 2.71
C VAL A 187 -0.94 -18.46 3.75
N LYS A 188 -0.06 -19.19 4.44
CA LYS A 188 -0.45 -20.08 5.53
C LYS A 188 0.29 -19.72 6.81
N PHE A 189 -0.43 -19.14 7.77
CA PHE A 189 0.11 -18.83 9.09
C PHE A 189 0.22 -20.09 9.95
N LYS A 190 1.31 -20.21 10.72
CA LYS A 190 1.45 -21.24 11.77
C LYS A 190 0.91 -20.77 13.11
#